data_AF-A0A316RCH2-F1
#
_entry.id   AF-A0A316RCH2-F1
#
_cell.length_a   1.000
_cell.length_b   1.000
_cell.length_c   1.000
_cell.angle_alpha   90.00
_cell.angle_beta   90.00
_cell.angle_gamma   90.00
#
_symmetry.space_group_name_H-M   'P 1'
#
loop_
_entity.id
_entity.type
_entity.pdbx_description
1 polymer ?
#
loop_
_entity_poly.entity_id
_entity_poly.type
_entity_poly.pdbx_seq_one_letter_code
_entity_poly.pdbx_strand_id
1 'polypeptide(L)'
;MKVMTVKLNPKTVFGLILVAAGVLVVLLTFLANHVKTGDAAPSAAEPAGLTCADVQAGARLLTDMGWQVGDSNQKTITVPRNWDAVYTEYNALQQQQGYDLTPYKGKQVQLYTYEITNYTGYDQGIVADLLVSNGRVIGADLCNTSAKDGFMLGLEKRK
;
A
#
# COMPACT_ATOMS: atom_id res chain seq x y z
N MET A 1 6.54 27.07 55.13
CA MET A 1 7.04 26.35 53.94
C MET A 1 8.21 25.48 54.41
N LYS A 2 8.08 24.15 54.39
CA LYS A 2 9.14 23.24 54.89
C LYS A 2 9.97 22.78 53.69
N VAL A 3 11.14 23.40 53.51
CA VAL A 3 12.05 23.05 52.41
C VAL A 3 12.83 21.81 52.84
N MET A 4 12.63 20.69 52.16
CA MET A 4 13.35 19.44 52.42
C MET A 4 14.58 19.38 51.51
N THR A 5 15.76 19.54 52.09
CA THR A 5 17.03 19.40 51.37
C THR A 5 17.48 17.94 51.43
N VAL A 6 17.45 17.23 50.31
CA VAL A 6 17.91 15.84 50.22
C VAL A 6 19.41 15.82 49.91
N LYS A 7 20.23 15.32 50.84
CA LYS A 7 21.66 15.06 50.61
C LYS A 7 21.81 13.72 49.88
N LEU A 8 22.04 13.76 48.57
CA LEU A 8 22.26 12.57 47.74
C LEU A 8 23.75 12.21 47.71
N ASN A 9 24.10 10.97 48.05
CA ASN A 9 25.48 10.48 48.02
C ASN A 9 25.88 10.05 46.58
N PRO A 10 27.18 10.10 46.21
CA PRO A 10 27.62 9.76 44.85
C PRO A 10 27.23 8.34 44.40
N LYS A 11 27.24 7.39 45.34
CA LYS A 11 26.83 5.99 45.10
C LYS A 11 25.32 5.84 44.83
N THR A 12 24.49 6.65 45.50
CA THR A 12 23.04 6.68 45.26
C THR A 12 22.69 7.37 43.95
N VAL A 13 23.42 8.42 43.56
CA VAL A 13 23.26 9.08 42.25
C VAL A 13 23.64 8.12 41.12
N PHE A 14 24.77 7.41 41.25
CA PHE A 14 25.19 6.42 40.26
C PHE A 14 24.18 5.26 40.12
N GLY A 15 23.65 4.75 41.24
CA GLY A 15 22.59 3.75 41.22
C GLY A 15 21.31 4.23 40.51
N LEU A 16 20.87 5.47 40.77
CA LEU A 16 19.71 6.06 40.11
C LEU A 16 19.90 6.24 38.60
N ILE A 17 21.11 6.63 38.16
CA ILE A 17 21.43 6.76 36.74
C ILE A 17 21.40 5.40 36.04
N LEU A 18 21.95 4.35 36.67
CA LEU A 18 21.91 2.99 36.10
C LEU A 18 20.48 2.45 35.98
N VAL A 19 19.63 2.70 36.98
CA VAL A 19 18.21 2.32 36.92
C VAL A 19 17.48 3.09 35.81
N ALA A 20 17.70 4.40 35.70
CA ALA A 20 17.09 5.21 34.65
C ALA A 20 17.53 4.77 33.24
N ALA A 21 18.81 4.46 33.06
CA ALA A 21 19.34 3.94 31.79
C ALA A 21 18.74 2.56 31.45
N GLY A 22 18.61 1.66 32.43
CA GLY A 22 17.98 0.36 32.24
C GLY A 22 16.51 0.48 31.82
N VAL A 23 15.75 1.35 32.48
CA VAL A 23 14.34 1.61 32.14
C VAL A 23 14.21 2.21 30.73
N LEU A 24 15.13 3.11 30.34
CA LEU A 24 15.15 3.69 29.01
C LEU A 24 15.41 2.64 27.92
N VAL A 25 16.37 1.73 28.14
CA VAL A 25 16.69 0.65 27.19
C VAL A 25 15.51 -0.32 27.05
N VAL A 26 14.83 -0.66 28.15
CA VAL A 26 13.61 -1.49 28.12
C VAL A 26 12.48 -0.77 27.38
N LEU A 27 12.28 0.53 27.60
CA LEU A 27 11.29 1.33 26.85
C LEU A 27 11.58 1.38 25.35
N LEU A 28 12.84 1.59 24.97
CA LEU A 28 13.26 1.66 23.57
C LEU A 28 13.13 0.31 22.88
N THR A 29 13.53 -0.78 23.53
CA THR A 29 13.35 -2.14 22.99
C THR A 29 11.88 -2.52 22.92
N PHE A 30 11.07 -2.15 23.92
CA PHE A 30 9.63 -2.38 23.88
C PHE A 30 8.97 -1.59 22.75
N LEU A 31 9.30 -0.31 22.56
CA LEU A 31 8.81 0.49 21.42
C LEU A 31 9.25 -0.09 20.08
N ALA A 32 10.52 -0.46 19.91
CA ALA A 32 11.02 -1.04 18.67
C ALA A 32 10.34 -2.38 18.34
N ASN A 33 10.01 -3.19 19.35
CA ASN A 33 9.33 -4.48 19.17
C ASN A 33 7.79 -4.37 19.08
N HIS A 34 7.20 -3.28 19.59
CA HIS A 34 5.76 -2.99 19.45
C HIS A 34 5.41 -2.09 18.26
N VAL A 35 6.38 -1.44 17.62
CA VAL A 35 6.20 -0.85 16.28
C VAL A 35 6.20 -2.01 15.28
N LYS A 36 5.11 -2.78 15.30
CA LYS A 36 4.58 -3.35 14.08
C LYS A 36 4.09 -2.16 13.26
N THR A 37 4.74 -1.89 12.14
CA THR A 37 4.12 -1.11 11.07
C THR A 37 2.75 -1.74 10.79
N GLY A 38 1.68 -1.05 11.17
CA GLY A 38 0.32 -1.57 10.96
C GLY A 38 -0.72 -1.12 11.96
N ASP A 39 -0.81 0.17 12.28
CA ASP A 39 -2.10 0.74 12.66
C ASP A 39 -2.92 0.96 11.37
N ALA A 40 -3.40 -0.14 10.80
CA ALA A 40 -4.73 -0.13 10.23
C ALA A 40 -5.68 -0.31 11.41
N ALA A 41 -6.25 0.78 11.90
CA ALA A 41 -7.46 0.68 12.70
C ALA A 41 -8.47 -0.19 11.94
N PRO A 42 -9.23 -1.09 12.60
CA PRO A 42 -10.37 -1.72 11.96
C PRO A 42 -11.42 -0.63 11.78
N SER A 43 -11.32 0.10 10.66
CA SER A 43 -12.41 0.91 10.15
C SER A 43 -13.56 -0.03 9.90
N ALA A 44 -14.76 0.39 10.31
CA ALA A 44 -16.03 -0.31 10.15
C ALA A 44 -16.05 -1.09 8.83
N ALA A 45 -16.48 -2.36 8.87
CA ALA A 45 -16.51 -3.28 7.74
C ALA A 45 -16.89 -2.55 6.43
N GLU A 46 -15.86 -2.14 5.70
CA GLU A 46 -16.02 -1.54 4.39
C GLU A 46 -16.51 -2.65 3.46
N PRO A 47 -17.33 -2.34 2.44
CA PRO A 47 -17.77 -3.34 1.48
C PRO A 47 -16.57 -4.16 1.01
N ALA A 48 -16.75 -5.48 0.94
CA ALA A 48 -15.70 -6.43 0.60
C ALA A 48 -15.12 -6.10 -0.79
N GLY A 49 -14.08 -5.26 -0.81
CA GLY A 49 -13.34 -4.91 -2.02
C GLY A 49 -12.54 -6.11 -2.50
N LEU A 50 -12.11 -6.07 -3.76
CA LEU A 50 -11.23 -7.11 -4.31
C LEU A 50 -9.92 -7.17 -3.50
N THR A 51 -9.40 -8.37 -3.31
CA THR A 51 -8.17 -8.63 -2.55
C THR A 51 -7.10 -9.21 -3.46
N CYS A 52 -5.84 -8.83 -3.21
CA CYS A 52 -4.67 -9.33 -3.91
C CYS A 52 -3.50 -9.34 -2.92
N ALA A 53 -3.18 -10.49 -2.34
CA ALA A 53 -2.10 -10.60 -1.35
C ALA A 53 -0.70 -10.71 -2.00
N ASP A 54 -0.64 -11.29 -3.19
CA ASP A 54 0.58 -11.59 -3.94
C ASP A 54 0.26 -11.71 -5.44
N VAL A 55 1.30 -12.00 -6.24
CA VAL A 55 1.20 -12.15 -7.70
C VAL A 55 0.17 -13.23 -8.10
N GLN A 56 0.11 -14.33 -7.33
CA GLN A 56 -0.73 -15.48 -7.62
C GLN A 56 -2.20 -15.18 -7.31
N ALA A 57 -2.46 -14.42 -6.24
CA ALA A 57 -3.80 -13.94 -5.91
C ALA A 57 -4.33 -12.98 -6.99
N GLY A 58 -3.50 -12.06 -7.49
CA GLY A 58 -3.90 -11.16 -8.57
C GLY A 58 -4.14 -11.88 -9.89
N ALA A 59 -3.28 -12.85 -10.25
CA ALA A 59 -3.50 -13.70 -11.42
C ALA A 59 -4.83 -14.48 -11.35
N ARG A 60 -5.16 -15.04 -10.19
CA ARG A 60 -6.45 -15.72 -9.94
C ARG A 60 -7.62 -14.75 -10.07
N LEU A 61 -7.52 -13.57 -9.45
CA LEU A 61 -8.54 -12.53 -9.56
C LEU A 61 -8.84 -12.17 -11.02
N LEU A 62 -7.79 -11.93 -11.82
CA LEU A 62 -7.94 -11.61 -13.25
C LEU A 62 -8.54 -12.78 -14.04
N THR A 63 -8.15 -14.01 -13.70
CA THR A 63 -8.72 -15.22 -14.32
C THR A 63 -10.20 -15.37 -13.99
N ASP A 64 -10.62 -15.12 -12.75
CA ASP A 64 -12.02 -15.14 -12.31
C ASP A 64 -12.84 -14.02 -12.99
N MET A 65 -12.18 -12.94 -13.38
CA MET A 65 -12.74 -11.87 -14.22
C MET A 65 -12.77 -12.20 -15.72
N GLY A 66 -12.27 -13.38 -16.14
CA GLY A 66 -12.29 -13.86 -17.52
C GLY A 66 -11.06 -13.49 -18.36
N TRP A 67 -10.03 -12.93 -17.76
CA TRP A 67 -8.77 -12.58 -18.44
C TRP A 67 -7.79 -13.75 -18.42
N GLN A 68 -7.01 -13.90 -19.50
CA GLN A 68 -5.88 -14.83 -19.54
C GLN A 68 -4.61 -14.05 -19.26
N VAL A 69 -3.91 -14.46 -18.22
CA VAL A 69 -2.70 -13.80 -17.72
C VAL A 69 -1.45 -14.54 -18.17
N GLY A 70 -0.48 -13.78 -18.69
CA GLY A 70 0.85 -14.23 -19.09
C GLY A 70 1.92 -13.88 -18.05
N ASP A 71 3.02 -13.28 -18.52
CA ASP A 71 4.09 -12.82 -17.64
C ASP A 71 3.62 -11.75 -16.65
N SER A 72 4.29 -11.67 -15.49
CA SER A 72 3.91 -10.75 -14.42
C SER A 72 5.10 -10.03 -13.82
N ASN A 73 4.84 -8.84 -13.28
CA ASN A 73 5.81 -8.01 -12.58
C ASN A 73 5.19 -7.43 -11.31
N GLN A 74 6.01 -7.18 -10.30
CA GLN A 74 5.61 -6.52 -9.07
C GLN A 74 6.60 -5.40 -8.72
N LYS A 75 6.07 -4.23 -8.36
CA LYS A 75 6.87 -3.08 -7.90
C LYS A 75 6.21 -2.41 -6.70
N THR A 76 7.02 -1.85 -5.81
CA THR A 76 6.54 -0.90 -4.81
C THR A 76 6.62 0.51 -5.40
N ILE A 77 5.49 1.21 -5.43
CA ILE A 77 5.40 2.59 -5.93
C ILE A 77 4.90 3.52 -4.81
N THR A 78 5.16 4.81 -4.93
CA THR A 78 4.59 5.82 -4.04
C THR A 78 3.51 6.58 -4.80
N VAL A 79 2.28 6.59 -4.29
CA VAL A 79 1.22 7.47 -4.83
C VAL A 79 1.66 8.91 -4.59
N PRO A 80 1.72 9.80 -5.59
CA PRO A 80 2.21 11.15 -5.40
C PRO A 80 1.40 11.92 -4.35
N ARG A 81 2.08 12.73 -3.54
CA ARG A 81 1.42 13.58 -2.54
C ARG A 81 0.64 14.71 -3.19
N ASN A 82 1.20 15.30 -4.25
CA ASN A 82 0.58 16.36 -5.04
C ASN A 82 0.24 15.80 -6.41
N TRP A 83 -0.98 16.03 -6.88
CA TRP A 83 -1.44 15.56 -8.19
C TRP A 83 -1.48 16.71 -9.17
N ASP A 84 -0.95 16.45 -10.36
CA ASP A 84 -1.17 17.27 -11.54
C ASP A 84 -2.47 16.83 -12.25
N ALA A 85 -2.73 17.37 -13.43
CA ALA A 85 -3.89 17.00 -14.23
C ALA A 85 -3.91 15.49 -14.55
N VAL A 86 -2.74 14.91 -14.87
CA VAL A 86 -2.61 13.49 -15.26
C VAL A 86 -3.00 12.58 -14.10
N TYR A 87 -2.47 12.79 -12.90
CA TYR A 87 -2.85 11.97 -11.75
C TYR A 87 -4.29 12.23 -11.28
N THR A 88 -4.81 13.44 -11.51
CA THR A 88 -6.21 13.76 -11.21
C THR A 88 -7.16 12.99 -12.12
N GLU A 89 -6.87 12.94 -13.43
CA GLU A 89 -7.63 12.16 -14.41
C GLU A 89 -7.49 10.66 -14.16
N TYR A 90 -6.28 10.20 -13.80
CA TYR A 90 -6.06 8.81 -13.41
C TYR A 90 -6.93 8.41 -12.22
N ASN A 91 -6.97 9.23 -11.15
CA ASN A 91 -7.85 8.93 -10.03
C ASN A 91 -9.34 8.98 -10.41
N ALA A 92 -9.74 9.88 -11.31
CA ALA A 92 -11.12 9.92 -11.78
C ALA A 92 -11.51 8.62 -12.51
N LEU A 93 -10.61 8.03 -13.30
CA LEU A 93 -10.81 6.71 -13.90
C LEU A 93 -10.96 5.62 -12.83
N GLN A 94 -10.15 5.66 -11.77
CA GLN A 94 -10.25 4.71 -10.65
C GLN A 94 -11.57 4.86 -9.88
N GLN A 95 -12.04 6.10 -9.71
CA GLN A 95 -13.33 6.40 -9.06
C GLN A 95 -14.54 5.86 -9.82
N GLN A 96 -14.50 5.82 -11.15
CA GLN A 96 -15.55 5.19 -11.95
C GLN A 96 -15.72 3.69 -11.64
N GLN A 97 -14.67 3.04 -11.14
CA GLN A 97 -14.65 1.64 -10.75
C GLN A 97 -14.97 1.43 -9.25
N GLY A 98 -15.28 2.50 -8.52
CA GLY A 98 -15.55 2.45 -7.08
C GLY A 98 -14.31 2.49 -6.19
N TYR A 99 -13.14 2.84 -6.73
CA TYR A 99 -11.92 3.07 -5.96
C TYR A 99 -11.71 4.56 -5.63
N ASP A 100 -10.73 4.88 -4.78
CA ASP A 100 -10.25 6.25 -4.57
C ASP A 100 -8.80 6.25 -4.07
N LEU A 101 -7.90 6.86 -4.83
CA LEU A 101 -6.48 6.96 -4.50
C LEU A 101 -6.17 8.15 -3.56
N THR A 102 -7.13 9.04 -3.31
CA THR A 102 -6.92 10.24 -2.48
C THR A 102 -6.41 9.91 -1.06
N PRO A 103 -6.93 8.88 -0.35
CA PRO A 103 -6.44 8.48 0.96
C PRO A 103 -5.03 7.89 0.94
N TYR A 104 -4.50 7.58 -0.24
CA TYR A 104 -3.21 6.93 -0.44
C TYR A 104 -2.10 7.89 -0.86
N LYS A 105 -2.39 9.19 -1.03
CA LYS A 105 -1.41 10.23 -1.35
C LYS A 105 -0.19 10.20 -0.40
N GLY A 106 1.00 10.07 -0.99
CA GLY A 106 2.27 9.96 -0.28
C GLY A 106 2.55 8.61 0.37
N LYS A 107 1.67 7.60 0.20
CA LYS A 107 1.84 6.26 0.73
C LYS A 107 2.47 5.32 -0.30
N GLN A 108 3.20 4.33 0.19
CA GLN A 108 3.68 3.22 -0.64
C GLN A 108 2.58 2.18 -0.84
N VAL A 109 2.46 1.69 -2.07
CA VAL A 109 1.50 0.65 -2.48
C VAL A 109 2.21 -0.32 -3.41
N GLN A 110 1.68 -1.53 -3.55
CA GLN A 110 2.17 -2.51 -4.51
C GLN A 110 1.46 -2.32 -5.85
N LEU A 111 2.23 -2.30 -6.93
CA LEU A 111 1.74 -2.39 -8.29
C LEU A 111 2.05 -3.80 -8.78
N TYR A 112 1.00 -4.54 -9.15
CA TYR A 112 1.12 -5.81 -9.85
C TYR A 112 0.69 -5.63 -11.30
N THR A 113 1.56 -5.97 -12.23
CA THR A 113 1.31 -5.86 -13.67
C THR A 113 1.27 -7.27 -14.24
N TYR A 114 0.26 -7.58 -15.04
CA TYR A 114 0.09 -8.87 -15.70
C TYR A 114 -0.11 -8.68 -17.19
N GLU A 115 0.64 -9.39 -18.02
CA GLU A 115 0.35 -9.49 -19.45
C GLU A 115 -1.02 -10.11 -19.67
N ILE A 116 -1.80 -9.57 -20.62
CA ILE A 116 -3.11 -10.08 -21.00
C ILE A 116 -3.06 -10.59 -22.44
N THR A 117 -3.27 -11.90 -22.60
CA THR A 117 -3.05 -12.60 -23.87
C THR A 117 -4.31 -12.80 -24.69
N ASN A 118 -5.48 -12.51 -24.12
CA ASN A 118 -6.76 -12.72 -24.77
C ASN A 118 -7.54 -11.42 -25.08
N TYR A 119 -6.90 -10.26 -25.01
CA TYR A 119 -7.54 -8.98 -25.37
C TYR A 119 -7.85 -8.90 -26.87
N THR A 120 -9.03 -8.39 -27.23
CA THR A 120 -9.45 -8.29 -28.64
C THR A 120 -9.07 -6.92 -29.22
N GLY A 121 -8.48 -6.91 -30.41
CA GLY A 121 -8.15 -5.69 -31.16
C GLY A 121 -6.68 -5.29 -31.13
N TYR A 122 -5.86 -5.94 -30.29
CA TYR A 122 -4.41 -5.76 -30.22
C TYR A 122 -3.75 -7.11 -29.94
N ASP A 123 -2.65 -7.39 -30.66
CA ASP A 123 -1.97 -8.68 -30.56
C ASP A 123 -0.92 -8.74 -29.44
N GLN A 124 -0.43 -7.58 -28.97
CA GLN A 124 0.65 -7.48 -27.98
C GLN A 124 0.55 -6.18 -27.15
N GLY A 125 1.25 -6.18 -26.01
CA GLY A 125 1.45 -4.99 -25.18
C GLY A 125 0.28 -4.62 -24.28
N ILE A 126 -0.70 -5.51 -24.12
CA ILE A 126 -1.81 -5.32 -23.19
C ILE A 126 -1.41 -5.87 -21.83
N VAL A 127 -1.56 -5.03 -20.80
CA VAL A 127 -1.33 -5.41 -19.42
C VAL A 127 -2.51 -4.98 -18.54
N ALA A 128 -2.75 -5.74 -17.49
CA ALA A 128 -3.62 -5.38 -16.39
C ALA A 128 -2.77 -4.98 -15.18
N ASP A 129 -3.01 -3.79 -14.66
CA ASP A 129 -2.38 -3.26 -13.46
C ASP A 129 -3.35 -3.33 -12.28
N LEU A 130 -2.86 -3.83 -11.14
CA LEU A 130 -3.56 -3.82 -9.85
C LEU A 130 -2.72 -3.02 -8.85
N LEU A 131 -3.27 -1.90 -8.36
CA LEU A 131 -2.72 -1.16 -7.23
C LEU A 131 -3.29 -1.73 -5.94
N VAL A 132 -2.40 -2.11 -5.03
CA VAL A 132 -2.76 -2.84 -3.81
C VAL A 132 -2.17 -2.17 -2.59
N SER A 133 -3.01 -1.92 -1.58
CA SER A 133 -2.59 -1.47 -0.26
C SER A 133 -3.13 -2.43 0.79
N ASN A 134 -2.25 -2.94 1.66
CA ASN A 134 -2.60 -3.89 2.72
C ASN A 134 -3.42 -5.10 2.23
N GLY A 135 -3.07 -5.64 1.05
CA GLY A 135 -3.75 -6.80 0.45
C GLY A 135 -5.10 -6.50 -0.21
N ARG A 136 -5.55 -5.24 -0.20
CA ARG A 136 -6.78 -4.79 -0.88
C ARG A 136 -6.43 -4.07 -2.18
N VAL A 137 -7.17 -4.35 -3.24
CA VAL A 137 -7.11 -3.60 -4.50
C VAL A 137 -7.73 -2.22 -4.28
N ILE A 138 -6.96 -1.18 -4.56
CA ILE A 138 -7.31 0.23 -4.40
C ILE A 138 -7.35 0.98 -5.74
N GLY A 139 -7.02 0.29 -6.82
CA GLY A 139 -7.05 0.77 -8.19
C GLY A 139 -6.75 -0.38 -9.13
N ALA A 140 -7.36 -0.38 -10.30
CA ALA A 140 -7.09 -1.37 -11.34
C ALA A 140 -7.31 -0.74 -12.71
N ASP A 141 -6.50 -1.12 -13.68
CA ASP A 141 -6.67 -0.68 -15.06
C ASP A 141 -6.13 -1.70 -16.06
N LEU A 142 -6.63 -1.60 -17.28
CA LEU A 142 -6.12 -2.31 -18.44
C LEU A 142 -5.48 -1.28 -19.37
N CYS A 143 -4.20 -1.45 -19.69
CA CYS A 143 -3.49 -0.51 -20.53
C CYS A 143 -2.72 -1.18 -21.66
N ASN A 144 -2.56 -0.43 -22.75
CA ASN A 144 -1.67 -0.78 -23.85
C ASN A 144 -0.38 0.04 -23.73
N THR A 145 0.75 -0.64 -23.62
CA THR A 145 2.07 0.00 -23.43
C THR A 145 2.67 0.57 -24.73
N SER A 146 1.96 0.50 -25.86
CA SER A 146 2.37 1.05 -27.15
C SER A 146 2.30 2.59 -27.14
N ALA A 147 3.38 3.24 -27.59
CA ALA A 147 3.49 4.71 -27.55
C ALA A 147 2.62 5.43 -28.60
N LYS A 148 2.15 4.76 -29.67
CA LYS A 148 1.37 5.39 -30.74
C LYS A 148 -0.14 5.28 -30.56
N ASP A 149 -0.61 4.13 -30.07
CA ASP A 149 -2.03 3.81 -29.93
C ASP A 149 -2.35 3.26 -28.52
N GLY A 150 -1.57 3.73 -27.53
CA GLY A 150 -1.70 3.37 -26.14
C GLY A 150 -3.01 3.89 -25.55
N PHE A 151 -3.57 3.12 -24.62
CA PHE A 151 -4.78 3.49 -23.91
C PHE A 151 -4.69 3.03 -22.46
N MET A 152 -5.58 3.57 -21.64
CA MET A 152 -5.83 3.12 -20.28
C MET A 152 -7.33 3.10 -20.04
N LEU A 153 -7.84 1.96 -19.59
CA LEU A 153 -9.25 1.72 -19.35
C LEU A 153 -9.43 1.15 -17.95
N GLY A 154 -10.61 1.35 -17.36
CA GLY A 154 -10.95 0.65 -16.13
C GLY A 154 -10.95 -0.86 -16.34
N LEU A 155 -10.51 -1.61 -15.34
CA LEU A 155 -10.52 -3.06 -15.38
C LEU A 155 -11.95 -3.57 -15.11
N GLU A 156 -12.58 -4.15 -16.12
CA GLU A 156 -13.89 -4.76 -16.00
C GLU A 156 -13.83 -6.29 -16.14
N LYS A 157 -14.87 -6.96 -15.65
CA LYS A 157 -15.08 -8.38 -15.95
C LYS A 157 -15.29 -8.54 -17.46
N ARG A 158 -14.55 -9.43 -18.08
CA ARG A 158 -14.72 -9.77 -19.49
C ARG A 158 -16.12 -10.35 -19.71
N LYS A 159 -16.84 -9.80 -20.68
CA LYS A 159 -18.16 -10.25 -21.12
C LYS A 159 -18.05 -11.30 -22.22
#